data_AF-A0A2M7DFX9-F1
#
_entry.id   AF-A0A2M7DFX9-F1
#
_cell.length_a   1.000
_cell.length_b   1.000
_cell.length_c   1.000
_cell.angle_alpha   90.00
_cell.angle_beta   90.00
_cell.angle_gamma   90.00
#
_symmetry.space_group_name_H-M   'P 1'
#
loop_
_entity.id
_entity.type
_entity.pdbx_description
1 polymer ?
#
loop_
_entity_poly.entity_id
_entity_poly.type
_entity_poly.pdbx_seq_one_letter_code
_entity_poly.pdbx_strand_id
1 'polypeptide(L)'
;MGNSAFGSSQIGTTNIGGSTGSMGFGVTTTDDDPIVNSKGKVIADDGKTDGKIYAVREGVKDSDITKSVADGNLDYDNLVEYESNSGTRQDMVDVVNQDDGRGGTKDANNREYGGIIRDGKVIELPPGPVGVPGEGAVATQNQNGVRTSDSSFHGHPSGNIIEGSKATLGGSTTTRAWTQTPSQADINTSSRTDYVFGRGDGTVYIYNSSGVKATIPQKRFVTPKQ
;
A
#
# COMPACT_ATOMS: atom_id res chain seq x y z
N MET A 1 -37.49 51.77 46.34
CA MET A 1 -36.93 50.51 46.87
C MET A 1 -35.82 50.08 45.93
N GLY A 2 -34.59 49.91 46.43
CA GLY A 2 -33.47 49.27 45.73
C GLY A 2 -32.63 50.18 44.82
N ASN A 3 -31.52 50.67 45.36
CA ASN A 3 -30.45 51.44 44.71
C ASN A 3 -29.16 50.62 44.82
N SER A 4 -28.42 50.40 43.72
CA SER A 4 -26.96 50.12 43.61
C SER A 4 -26.70 49.41 42.27
N ALA A 5 -25.91 49.88 41.28
CA ALA A 5 -24.64 50.62 41.22
C ALA A 5 -23.38 49.78 41.50
N PHE A 6 -22.42 49.89 40.55
CA PHE A 6 -21.00 49.51 40.58
C PHE A 6 -20.64 48.02 40.44
N GLY A 7 -19.60 47.62 39.71
CA GLY A 7 -18.54 48.40 39.10
C GLY A 7 -17.62 47.59 38.19
N SER A 8 -16.83 48.33 37.42
CA SER A 8 -15.68 47.91 36.62
C SER A 8 -14.57 47.29 37.46
N SER A 9 -13.82 46.33 36.91
CA SER A 9 -12.38 46.23 37.14
C SER A 9 -11.70 45.45 36.04
N GLN A 10 -10.52 45.94 35.68
CA GLN A 10 -9.64 45.56 34.60
C GLN A 10 -8.37 44.92 35.21
N ILE A 11 -7.63 44.17 34.39
CA ILE A 11 -6.20 43.81 34.52
C ILE A 11 -5.84 42.63 35.43
N GLY A 12 -5.12 41.66 34.83
CA GLY A 12 -4.37 40.63 35.53
C GLY A 12 -3.70 39.65 34.57
N THR A 13 -2.63 40.09 33.90
CA THR A 13 -1.69 39.22 33.18
C THR A 13 -0.95 38.32 34.17
N THR A 14 -0.91 37.01 33.91
CA THR A 14 0.08 36.12 34.53
C THR A 14 0.64 35.19 33.46
N ASN A 15 1.86 35.49 33.02
CA ASN A 15 2.77 34.50 32.44
C ASN A 15 3.16 33.52 33.56
N ILE A 16 2.90 32.23 33.37
CA ILE A 16 3.59 31.17 34.11
C ILE A 16 4.25 30.27 33.07
N GLY A 17 5.56 30.47 32.90
CA GLY A 17 6.42 29.46 32.31
C GLY A 17 6.46 28.24 33.22
N GLY A 18 6.29 27.07 32.62
CA GLY A 18 6.37 25.79 33.29
C GLY A 18 6.80 24.72 32.30
N SER A 19 8.11 24.55 32.17
CA SER A 19 8.71 23.34 31.60
C SER A 19 8.30 22.16 32.48
N THR A 20 7.56 21.21 31.91
CA THR A 20 7.54 19.83 32.39
C THR A 20 7.45 18.93 31.18
N GLY A 21 8.51 18.15 30.95
CA GLY A 21 8.54 17.10 29.95
C GLY A 21 7.34 16.17 30.12
N SER A 22 6.69 15.89 29.00
CA SER A 22 5.73 14.82 28.87
C SER A 22 6.25 13.90 27.78
N MET A 23 6.86 12.80 28.21
CA MET A 23 6.98 11.57 27.43
C MET A 23 5.55 11.03 27.26
N GLY A 24 4.83 11.62 26.32
CA GLY A 24 3.51 11.18 25.91
C GLY A 24 3.62 10.35 24.66
N PHE A 25 3.79 9.03 24.81
CA PHE A 25 3.49 8.06 23.76
C PHE A 25 1.97 8.04 23.59
N GLY A 26 1.46 9.04 22.87
CA GLY A 26 0.07 9.19 22.49
C GLY A 26 0.03 9.21 20.97
N VAL A 27 -0.24 8.06 20.37
CA VAL A 27 -0.60 7.96 18.95
C VAL A 27 -1.95 8.68 18.80
N THR A 28 -1.90 9.95 18.43
CA THR A 28 -3.06 10.70 17.94
C THR A 28 -2.95 10.81 16.44
N THR A 29 -4.02 10.37 15.80
CA THR A 29 -4.21 10.19 14.36
C THR A 29 -4.13 11.50 13.56
N THR A 30 -3.50 11.41 12.37
CA THR A 30 -3.80 12.05 11.06
C THR A 30 -2.87 13.08 10.42
N ASP A 31 -1.82 13.61 11.05
CA ASP A 31 -0.94 14.61 10.40
C ASP A 31 0.56 14.26 10.40
N ASP A 32 0.86 12.99 10.69
CA ASP A 32 2.20 12.45 10.91
C ASP A 32 2.47 11.43 9.77
N ASP A 33 3.49 11.72 8.95
CA ASP A 33 3.87 11.01 7.71
C ASP A 33 4.45 9.61 8.03
N PRO A 34 3.64 8.53 7.96
CA PRO A 34 3.98 7.30 8.65
C PRO A 34 4.96 6.45 7.85
N ILE A 35 5.89 5.81 8.56
CA ILE A 35 6.81 4.82 8.00
C ILE A 35 6.30 3.41 8.31
N VAL A 36 6.00 2.65 7.26
CA VAL A 36 5.33 1.35 7.32
C VAL A 36 6.28 0.22 6.91
N ASN A 37 6.42 -0.81 7.73
CA ASN A 37 7.26 -1.98 7.40
C ASN A 37 6.54 -2.99 6.49
N SER A 38 7.25 -4.05 6.08
CA SER A 38 6.71 -5.11 5.21
C SER A 38 5.59 -5.95 5.82
N LYS A 39 5.29 -5.79 7.10
CA LYS A 39 4.11 -6.39 7.77
C LYS A 39 2.90 -5.45 7.75
N GLY A 40 3.02 -4.29 7.11
CA GLY A 40 2.03 -3.23 7.10
C GLY A 40 1.87 -2.57 8.46
N LYS A 41 2.90 -2.58 9.32
CA LYS A 41 2.88 -1.93 10.64
C LYS A 41 3.60 -0.59 10.56
N VAL A 42 3.00 0.46 11.13
CA VAL A 42 3.69 1.73 11.40
C VAL A 42 4.78 1.45 12.43
N ILE A 43 6.01 1.84 12.10
CA ILE A 43 7.18 1.63 12.98
C ILE A 43 7.79 2.93 13.46
N ALA A 44 7.58 4.02 12.73
CA ALA A 44 8.08 5.35 13.03
C ALA A 44 7.28 6.39 12.24
N ASP A 45 7.59 7.65 12.53
CA ASP A 45 7.16 8.84 11.81
C ASP A 45 8.40 9.52 11.22
N ASP A 46 8.29 10.16 10.04
CA ASP A 46 9.43 10.81 9.41
C ASP A 46 9.73 12.24 9.96
N GLY A 47 8.87 12.73 10.85
CA GLY A 47 8.97 14.02 11.53
C GLY A 47 8.54 15.22 10.69
N LYS A 48 7.91 14.99 9.53
CA LYS A 48 7.37 16.02 8.65
C LYS A 48 5.85 15.95 8.60
N THR A 49 5.28 17.03 8.07
CA THR A 49 3.85 17.18 7.81
C THR A 49 3.69 17.59 6.34
N ASP A 50 4.14 16.73 5.44
CA ASP A 50 4.03 16.92 3.99
C ASP A 50 2.99 15.99 3.34
N GLY A 51 2.31 15.17 4.15
CA GLY A 51 1.21 14.31 3.75
C GLY A 51 1.69 13.09 2.96
N LYS A 52 2.94 12.68 3.14
CA LYS A 52 3.54 11.52 2.50
C LYS A 52 3.44 10.29 3.38
N ILE A 53 3.68 9.16 2.73
CA ILE A 53 3.74 7.87 3.41
C ILE A 53 4.87 7.05 2.80
N TYR A 54 5.60 6.37 3.67
CA TYR A 54 6.79 5.64 3.27
C TYR A 54 6.67 4.17 3.65
N ALA A 55 7.12 3.30 2.76
CA ALA A 55 7.37 1.91 3.05
C ALA A 55 8.86 1.69 3.31
N VAL A 56 9.20 0.82 4.26
CA VAL A 56 10.58 0.37 4.47
C VAL A 56 11.02 -0.41 3.23
N ARG A 57 12.17 -0.04 2.66
CA ARG A 57 12.72 -0.71 1.49
C ARG A 57 13.07 -2.16 1.81
N GLU A 58 12.86 -3.05 0.84
CA GLU A 58 13.28 -4.44 0.92
C GLU A 58 14.76 -4.56 1.33
N GLY A 59 15.04 -5.44 2.29
CA GLY A 59 16.37 -5.66 2.84
C GLY A 59 16.80 -4.71 3.98
N VAL A 60 16.06 -3.64 4.23
CA VAL A 60 16.31 -2.72 5.37
C VAL A 60 15.64 -3.25 6.63
N LYS A 61 16.31 -3.13 7.78
CA LYS A 61 15.75 -3.53 9.08
C LYS A 61 14.96 -2.39 9.71
N ASP A 62 13.82 -2.72 10.30
CA ASP A 62 13.02 -1.78 11.09
C ASP A 62 13.84 -1.06 12.18
N SER A 63 14.80 -1.74 12.80
CA SER A 63 15.68 -1.15 13.84
C SER A 63 16.59 -0.05 13.32
N ASP A 64 17.01 -0.15 12.06
CA ASP A 64 17.90 0.84 11.45
C ASP A 64 17.10 2.12 11.15
N ILE A 65 15.84 1.95 10.69
CA ILE A 65 14.89 3.04 10.50
C ILE A 65 14.57 3.73 11.83
N THR A 66 14.08 3.00 12.85
CA THR A 66 13.67 3.61 14.12
C THR A 66 14.81 4.31 14.83
N LYS A 67 16.04 3.76 14.72
CA LYS A 67 17.24 4.44 15.20
C LYS A 67 17.52 5.73 14.44
N SER A 68 17.46 5.72 13.11
CA SER A 68 17.73 6.92 12.32
C SER A 68 16.72 8.06 12.56
N VAL A 69 15.45 7.70 12.81
CA VAL A 69 14.43 8.66 13.24
C VAL A 69 14.77 9.24 14.61
N ALA A 70 15.11 8.39 15.59
CA ALA A 70 15.47 8.83 16.94
C ALA A 70 16.73 9.72 16.97
N ASP A 71 17.70 9.43 16.10
CA ASP A 71 18.94 10.18 15.94
C ASP A 71 18.74 11.47 15.08
N GLY A 72 17.56 11.68 14.51
CA GLY A 72 17.24 12.85 13.68
C GLY A 72 17.97 12.88 12.34
N ASN A 73 18.37 11.72 11.82
CA ASN A 73 19.18 11.56 10.61
C ASN A 73 18.58 10.53 9.63
N LEU A 74 17.24 10.50 9.53
CA LEU A 74 16.52 9.58 8.68
C LEU A 74 17.05 9.58 7.24
N ASP A 75 17.49 8.40 6.79
CA ASP A 75 17.97 8.16 5.44
C ASP A 75 16.82 7.69 4.54
N TYR A 76 16.34 8.59 3.67
CA TYR A 76 15.25 8.31 2.74
C TYR A 76 15.62 7.30 1.65
N ASP A 77 16.89 7.00 1.41
CA ASP A 77 17.28 5.92 0.48
C ASP A 77 16.83 4.56 1.01
N ASN A 78 16.63 4.42 2.32
CA ASN A 78 16.10 3.21 2.95
C ASN A 78 14.56 3.14 2.91
N LEU A 79 13.91 4.14 2.32
CA LEU A 79 12.46 4.25 2.23
C LEU A 79 12.00 4.26 0.76
N VAL A 80 10.69 4.04 0.60
CA VAL A 80 9.97 4.11 -0.67
C VAL A 80 8.70 4.90 -0.45
N GLU A 81 8.60 6.08 -1.05
CA GLU A 81 7.34 6.83 -1.10
C GLU A 81 6.32 6.06 -1.96
N TYR A 82 5.08 5.98 -1.50
CA TYR A 82 3.96 5.40 -2.25
C TYR A 82 2.71 6.26 -2.13
N GLU A 83 1.69 5.97 -2.94
CA GLU A 83 0.44 6.75 -3.02
C GLU A 83 -0.09 7.11 -1.64
N SER A 84 -0.01 8.40 -1.31
CA SER A 84 -0.28 8.88 0.04
C SER A 84 -1.76 8.97 0.35
N ASN A 85 -2.57 9.28 -0.67
CA ASN A 85 -4.00 9.40 -0.50
C ASN A 85 -4.64 8.02 -0.23
N SER A 86 -5.21 7.84 0.96
CA SER A 86 -5.88 6.59 1.34
C SER A 86 -7.12 6.31 0.50
N GLY A 87 -7.82 7.33 0.02
CA GLY A 87 -8.93 7.20 -0.94
C GLY A 87 -8.47 6.63 -2.27
N THR A 88 -7.38 7.16 -2.83
CA THR A 88 -6.78 6.63 -4.07
C THR A 88 -6.31 5.19 -3.90
N ARG A 89 -5.69 4.86 -2.75
CA ARG A 89 -5.34 3.46 -2.42
C ARG A 89 -6.57 2.56 -2.29
N GLN A 90 -7.67 3.06 -1.75
CA GLN A 90 -8.93 2.31 -1.65
C GLN A 90 -9.52 2.07 -3.04
N ASP A 91 -9.55 3.07 -3.90
CA ASP A 91 -10.02 2.94 -5.28
C ASP A 91 -9.21 1.88 -6.06
N MET A 92 -7.88 1.84 -5.87
CA MET A 92 -7.03 0.79 -6.45
C MET A 92 -7.43 -0.61 -5.94
N VAL A 93 -7.64 -0.73 -4.63
CA VAL A 93 -8.04 -1.98 -3.97
C VAL A 93 -9.42 -2.45 -4.46
N ASP A 94 -10.36 -1.54 -4.66
CA ASP A 94 -11.70 -1.85 -5.14
C ASP A 94 -11.69 -2.41 -6.56
N VAL A 95 -10.87 -1.83 -7.44
CA VAL A 95 -10.68 -2.33 -8.82
C VAL A 95 -10.12 -3.76 -8.81
N VAL A 96 -9.03 -4.01 -8.08
CA VAL A 96 -8.38 -5.35 -8.09
C VAL A 96 -9.16 -6.42 -7.33
N ASN A 97 -10.09 -6.04 -6.45
CA ASN A 97 -10.97 -6.96 -5.71
C ASN A 97 -12.11 -7.55 -6.55
N GLN A 98 -12.21 -7.20 -7.84
CA GLN A 98 -13.03 -7.96 -8.79
C GLN A 98 -12.53 -9.41 -8.94
N ASP A 99 -11.24 -9.66 -8.69
CA ASP A 99 -10.71 -10.96 -8.28
C ASP A 99 -10.91 -11.11 -6.76
N ASP A 100 -11.66 -12.14 -6.33
CA ASP A 100 -12.04 -12.29 -4.92
C ASP A 100 -10.93 -12.86 -4.02
N GLY A 101 -9.76 -13.17 -4.59
CA GLY A 101 -8.59 -13.67 -3.88
C GLY A 101 -8.72 -15.12 -3.42
N ARG A 102 -9.78 -15.85 -3.80
CA ARG A 102 -10.04 -17.23 -3.35
C ARG A 102 -9.52 -18.30 -4.31
N GLY A 103 -8.92 -17.90 -5.42
CA GLY A 103 -8.41 -18.80 -6.46
C GLY A 103 -9.48 -19.54 -7.24
N GLY A 104 -9.12 -20.71 -7.77
CA GLY A 104 -9.96 -21.56 -8.61
C GLY A 104 -9.97 -21.15 -10.09
N THR A 105 -10.96 -21.68 -10.82
CA THR A 105 -11.06 -21.58 -12.29
C THR A 105 -12.11 -20.58 -12.77
N LYS A 106 -12.68 -19.76 -11.88
CA LYS A 106 -13.63 -18.72 -12.28
C LYS A 106 -12.91 -17.69 -13.14
N ASP A 107 -13.55 -17.25 -14.23
CA ASP A 107 -13.04 -16.19 -15.11
C ASP A 107 -12.59 -14.94 -14.36
N ALA A 108 -13.33 -14.56 -13.31
CA ALA A 108 -13.03 -13.39 -12.51
C ALA A 108 -11.71 -13.52 -11.73
N ASN A 109 -11.28 -14.74 -11.38
CA ASN A 109 -10.03 -14.98 -10.66
C ASN A 109 -8.87 -15.34 -11.61
N ASN A 110 -9.09 -15.25 -12.92
CA ASN A 110 -8.14 -15.67 -13.94
C ASN A 110 -7.94 -14.59 -15.01
N ARG A 111 -8.09 -13.32 -14.64
CA ARG A 111 -7.79 -12.16 -15.50
C ARG A 111 -7.22 -11.03 -14.65
N GLU A 112 -6.42 -10.15 -15.23
CA GLU A 112 -5.94 -8.97 -14.51
C GLU A 112 -6.98 -7.84 -14.54
N TYR A 113 -7.15 -7.21 -13.37
CA TYR A 113 -7.84 -5.93 -13.23
C TYR A 113 -6.82 -4.88 -12.81
N GLY A 114 -7.11 -3.62 -13.08
CA GLY A 114 -6.23 -2.55 -12.63
C GLY A 114 -6.59 -1.22 -13.25
N GLY A 115 -5.63 -0.31 -13.24
CA GLY A 115 -5.73 0.94 -13.95
C GLY A 115 -4.47 1.77 -13.85
N ILE A 116 -4.67 3.07 -13.92
CA ILE A 116 -3.61 4.06 -13.70
C ILE A 116 -4.03 5.04 -12.61
N ILE A 117 -3.03 5.67 -12.01
CA ILE A 117 -3.17 6.83 -11.13
C ILE A 117 -2.73 8.04 -11.95
N ARG A 118 -3.65 8.99 -12.13
CA ARG A 118 -3.41 10.23 -12.85
C ARG A 118 -3.96 11.39 -12.02
N ASP A 119 -3.09 12.34 -11.70
CA ASP A 119 -3.44 13.52 -10.89
C ASP A 119 -4.14 13.13 -9.57
N GLY A 120 -3.63 12.07 -8.92
CA GLY A 120 -4.16 11.54 -7.66
C GLY A 120 -5.47 10.75 -7.78
N LYS A 121 -5.94 10.45 -8.99
CA LYS A 121 -7.20 9.72 -9.23
C LYS A 121 -6.96 8.39 -9.93
N VAL A 122 -7.70 7.37 -9.51
CA VAL A 122 -7.73 6.09 -10.20
C VAL A 122 -8.59 6.19 -11.46
N ILE A 123 -8.05 5.71 -12.58
CA ILE A 123 -8.77 5.46 -13.81
C ILE A 123 -8.64 3.96 -14.09
N GLU A 124 -9.71 3.22 -13.85
CA GLU A 124 -9.80 1.81 -14.19
C GLU A 124 -9.68 1.62 -15.71
N LEU A 125 -8.90 0.63 -16.13
CA LEU A 125 -8.77 0.24 -17.53
C LEU A 125 -9.51 -1.07 -17.79
N PRO A 126 -9.90 -1.37 -19.05
CA PRO A 126 -10.55 -2.64 -19.37
C PRO A 126 -9.74 -3.84 -18.87
N PRO A 127 -10.38 -4.83 -18.22
CA PRO A 127 -9.68 -5.99 -17.70
C PRO A 127 -9.05 -6.80 -18.84
N GLY A 128 -7.99 -7.52 -18.51
CA GLY A 128 -7.36 -8.44 -19.44
C GLY A 128 -8.26 -9.63 -19.81
N PRO A 129 -7.87 -10.44 -20.81
CA PRO A 129 -8.58 -11.65 -21.15
C PRO A 129 -8.50 -12.68 -20.02
N VAL A 130 -9.43 -13.64 -20.01
CA VAL A 130 -9.33 -14.80 -19.13
C VAL A 130 -8.17 -15.67 -19.59
N GLY A 131 -7.25 -15.95 -18.69
CA GLY A 131 -6.16 -16.89 -18.89
C GLY A 131 -6.36 -18.19 -18.13
N VAL A 132 -5.40 -19.10 -18.31
CA VAL A 132 -5.35 -20.40 -17.63
C VAL A 132 -3.99 -20.52 -16.92
N PRO A 133 -3.96 -20.72 -15.59
CA PRO A 133 -2.70 -20.83 -14.85
C PRO A 133 -1.80 -21.93 -15.42
N GLY A 134 -0.58 -21.56 -15.82
CA GLY A 134 0.43 -22.51 -16.32
C GLY A 134 0.32 -22.89 -17.80
N GLU A 135 -0.56 -22.27 -18.59
CA GLU A 135 -0.67 -22.53 -20.04
C GLU A 135 -0.12 -21.40 -20.95
N GLY A 136 0.78 -20.55 -20.44
CA GLY A 136 1.33 -19.43 -21.23
C GLY A 136 0.30 -18.36 -21.61
N ALA A 137 -0.92 -18.45 -21.06
CA ALA A 137 -1.97 -17.47 -21.25
C ALA A 137 -1.58 -16.14 -20.61
N VAL A 138 -1.84 -15.05 -21.34
CA VAL A 138 -1.48 -13.69 -20.94
C VAL A 138 -2.76 -13.02 -20.42
N ALA A 139 -2.86 -12.83 -19.10
CA ALA A 139 -4.00 -12.15 -18.47
C ALA A 139 -3.89 -10.61 -18.53
N THR A 140 -2.91 -10.09 -19.29
CA THR A 140 -2.48 -8.69 -19.26
C THR A 140 -3.58 -7.69 -19.56
N GLN A 141 -3.67 -6.68 -18.70
CA GLN A 141 -4.55 -5.54 -18.86
C GLN A 141 -4.23 -4.70 -20.11
N ASN A 142 -5.25 -4.12 -20.73
CA ASN A 142 -5.11 -3.19 -21.85
C ASN A 142 -4.51 -1.83 -21.41
N GLN A 143 -3.36 -1.44 -21.97
CA GLN A 143 -2.62 -0.20 -21.66
C GLN A 143 -2.93 0.97 -22.62
N ASN A 144 -3.99 0.90 -23.42
CA ASN A 144 -4.32 1.97 -24.37
C ASN A 144 -4.67 3.28 -23.64
N GLY A 145 -3.98 4.37 -23.99
CA GLY A 145 -4.22 5.71 -23.42
C GLY A 145 -3.46 6.00 -22.13
N VAL A 146 -2.54 5.12 -21.73
CA VAL A 146 -1.60 5.34 -20.62
C VAL A 146 -0.48 6.27 -21.07
N ARG A 147 -0.19 7.29 -20.26
CA ARG A 147 0.92 8.21 -20.47
C ARG A 147 2.13 7.67 -19.73
N THR A 148 3.34 7.95 -20.23
CA THR A 148 4.56 7.73 -19.44
C THR A 148 4.46 8.43 -18.08
N SER A 149 3.76 9.58 -18.08
CA SER A 149 3.03 10.30 -17.04
C SER A 149 2.51 9.60 -15.80
N ASP A 150 1.89 8.45 -16.01
CA ASP A 150 0.98 7.86 -15.05
C ASP A 150 1.71 6.76 -14.26
N SER A 151 1.33 6.58 -12.99
CA SER A 151 1.65 5.34 -12.28
C SER A 151 0.62 4.28 -12.64
N SER A 152 1.04 3.04 -12.84
CA SER A 152 0.13 1.93 -13.14
C SER A 152 -0.08 1.03 -11.93
N PHE A 153 -1.21 0.32 -11.94
CA PHE A 153 -1.43 -0.78 -11.03
C PHE A 153 -2.25 -1.88 -11.69
N HIS A 154 -1.98 -3.12 -11.29
CA HIS A 154 -2.76 -4.28 -11.71
C HIS A 154 -2.71 -5.40 -10.68
N GLY A 155 -3.70 -6.28 -10.74
CA GLY A 155 -3.73 -7.50 -9.94
C GLY A 155 -3.19 -8.68 -10.74
N HIS A 156 -2.26 -9.43 -10.16
CA HIS A 156 -1.93 -10.76 -10.67
C HIS A 156 -2.98 -11.75 -10.17
N PRO A 157 -3.61 -12.58 -11.03
CA PRO A 157 -4.84 -13.27 -10.64
C PRO A 157 -4.61 -14.32 -9.55
N SER A 158 -5.64 -14.58 -8.73
CA SER A 158 -5.58 -15.57 -7.64
C SER A 158 -5.79 -17.01 -8.11
N GLY A 159 -6.29 -17.17 -9.34
CA GLY A 159 -6.72 -18.44 -9.91
C GLY A 159 -5.67 -19.54 -9.87
N ASN A 160 -6.14 -20.76 -9.69
CA ASN A 160 -5.30 -21.94 -9.65
C ASN A 160 -6.02 -23.18 -10.16
N ILE A 161 -5.24 -24.13 -10.66
CA ILE A 161 -5.68 -25.44 -11.12
C ILE A 161 -5.00 -26.49 -10.25
N ILE A 162 -5.79 -27.41 -9.71
CA ILE A 162 -5.29 -28.57 -8.95
C ILE A 162 -5.46 -29.80 -9.83
N GLU A 163 -4.34 -30.35 -10.31
CA GLU A 163 -4.27 -31.55 -11.14
C GLU A 163 -3.86 -32.75 -10.28
N GLY A 164 -4.54 -33.89 -10.40
CA GLY A 164 -4.16 -35.14 -9.74
C GLY A 164 -5.32 -36.05 -9.36
N SER A 165 -5.03 -37.34 -9.21
CA SER A 165 -6.04 -38.35 -8.83
C SER A 165 -6.30 -38.31 -7.33
N LYS A 166 -7.48 -37.81 -6.93
CA LYS A 166 -8.04 -38.00 -5.57
C LYS A 166 -8.41 -39.45 -5.23
N ALA A 167 -8.20 -40.39 -6.15
CA ALA A 167 -8.80 -41.72 -6.12
C ALA A 167 -8.08 -42.74 -5.22
N THR A 168 -6.88 -42.46 -4.68
CA THR A 168 -6.15 -43.39 -3.80
C THR A 168 -5.45 -42.67 -2.65
N LEU A 169 -5.40 -43.34 -1.50
CA LEU A 169 -4.61 -42.92 -0.33
C LEU A 169 -3.14 -42.85 -0.74
N GLY A 170 -2.56 -41.64 -0.82
CA GLY A 170 -1.18 -41.41 -1.29
C GLY A 170 -1.05 -40.77 -2.69
N GLY A 171 -2.15 -40.33 -3.32
CA GLY A 171 -2.10 -39.59 -4.59
C GLY A 171 -1.35 -38.25 -4.49
N SER A 172 -0.55 -37.93 -5.51
CA SER A 172 0.10 -36.62 -5.65
C SER A 172 -0.83 -35.63 -6.36
N THR A 173 -0.79 -34.36 -5.95
CA THR A 173 -1.48 -33.26 -6.63
C THR A 173 -0.47 -32.20 -7.05
N THR A 174 -0.61 -31.69 -8.27
CA THR A 174 0.15 -30.55 -8.79
C THR A 174 -0.77 -29.35 -8.78
N THR A 175 -0.35 -28.25 -8.14
CA THR A 175 -1.08 -26.98 -8.19
C THR A 175 -0.37 -26.05 -9.16
N ARG A 176 -1.08 -25.59 -10.19
CA ARG A 176 -0.62 -24.52 -11.09
C ARG A 176 -1.31 -23.22 -10.67
N ALA A 177 -0.53 -22.16 -10.49
CA ALA A 177 -1.02 -20.84 -10.05
C ALA A 177 -0.29 -19.73 -10.80
N TRP A 178 -0.87 -18.54 -10.82
CA TRP A 178 -0.22 -17.35 -11.37
C TRP A 178 0.95 -16.90 -10.49
N THR A 179 2.03 -16.43 -11.12
CA THR A 179 3.06 -15.66 -10.41
C THR A 179 2.41 -14.42 -9.78
N GLN A 180 2.80 -14.07 -8.56
CA GLN A 180 2.18 -12.97 -7.80
C GLN A 180 3.07 -11.71 -7.75
N THR A 181 4.38 -11.88 -7.88
CA THR A 181 5.34 -10.79 -7.97
C THR A 181 5.30 -10.16 -9.36
N PRO A 182 5.63 -8.85 -9.52
CA PRO A 182 5.80 -8.24 -10.83
C PRO A 182 6.68 -9.10 -11.76
N SER A 183 6.21 -9.28 -12.98
CA SER A 183 6.97 -9.96 -14.02
C SER A 183 8.12 -9.10 -14.53
N GLN A 184 9.06 -9.70 -15.27
CA GLN A 184 10.11 -8.92 -15.91
C GLN A 184 9.55 -7.93 -16.94
N ALA A 185 8.42 -8.25 -17.58
CA ALA A 185 7.73 -7.33 -18.47
C ALA A 185 7.23 -6.10 -17.71
N ASP A 186 6.54 -6.32 -16.57
CA ASP A 186 6.05 -5.24 -15.69
C ASP A 186 7.20 -4.29 -15.30
N ILE A 187 8.31 -4.86 -14.80
CA ILE A 187 9.50 -4.11 -14.40
C ILE A 187 10.07 -3.34 -15.59
N ASN A 188 10.25 -3.96 -16.75
CA ASN A 188 10.88 -3.31 -17.91
C ASN A 188 10.03 -2.16 -18.47
N THR A 189 8.71 -2.21 -18.33
CA THR A 189 7.80 -1.15 -18.80
C THR A 189 7.54 -0.07 -17.77
N SER A 190 7.90 -0.31 -16.50
CA SER A 190 7.72 0.66 -15.44
C SER A 190 8.63 1.88 -15.64
N SER A 191 8.10 3.07 -15.42
CA SER A 191 8.88 4.32 -15.44
C SER A 191 8.73 5.14 -14.16
N ARG A 192 7.98 4.61 -13.19
CA ARG A 192 7.52 5.26 -11.95
C ARG A 192 7.42 4.23 -10.82
N THR A 193 6.95 4.69 -9.67
CA THR A 193 6.42 3.78 -8.65
C THR A 193 5.09 3.22 -9.14
N ASP A 194 5.06 1.92 -9.40
CA ASP A 194 3.90 1.16 -9.86
C ASP A 194 3.55 0.05 -8.84
N TYR A 195 2.38 -0.55 -8.98
CA TYR A 195 1.83 -1.48 -8.00
C TYR A 195 1.34 -2.79 -8.63
N VAL A 196 1.82 -3.93 -8.14
CA VAL A 196 1.18 -5.22 -8.40
C VAL A 196 0.48 -5.70 -7.14
N PHE A 197 -0.78 -6.07 -7.27
CA PHE A 197 -1.55 -6.74 -6.23
C PHE A 197 -1.52 -8.24 -6.47
N GLY A 198 -0.72 -8.98 -5.72
CA GLY A 198 -0.75 -10.44 -5.71
C GLY A 198 -2.05 -10.92 -5.08
N ARG A 199 -3.06 -11.23 -5.91
CA ARG A 199 -4.40 -11.61 -5.42
C ARG A 199 -4.42 -12.96 -4.72
N GLY A 200 -3.51 -13.86 -5.07
CA GLY A 200 -3.34 -15.18 -4.47
C GLY A 200 -2.58 -15.18 -3.14
N ASP A 201 -1.69 -14.22 -2.89
CA ASP A 201 -0.92 -14.14 -1.63
C ASP A 201 -1.29 -12.95 -0.73
N GLY A 202 -2.08 -12.00 -1.24
CA GLY A 202 -2.54 -10.83 -0.52
C GLY A 202 -1.46 -9.76 -0.30
N THR A 203 -0.44 -9.71 -1.15
CA THR A 203 0.67 -8.76 -1.09
C THR A 203 0.53 -7.67 -2.14
N VAL A 204 0.79 -6.42 -1.75
CA VAL A 204 1.01 -5.30 -2.67
C VAL A 204 2.52 -5.14 -2.84
N TYR A 205 2.99 -5.31 -4.06
CA TYR A 205 4.36 -5.07 -4.47
C TYR A 205 4.48 -3.66 -5.01
N ILE A 206 5.27 -2.83 -4.33
CA ILE A 206 5.62 -1.49 -4.78
C ILE A 206 6.93 -1.63 -5.55
N TYR A 207 6.93 -1.32 -6.84
CA TYR A 207 8.06 -1.59 -7.72
C TYR A 207 8.32 -0.43 -8.69
N ASN A 208 9.47 -0.47 -9.35
CA ASN A 208 9.78 0.37 -10.49
C ASN A 208 10.66 -0.40 -11.49
N SER A 209 11.26 0.29 -12.46
CA SER A 209 12.16 -0.30 -13.47
C SER A 209 13.39 -1.03 -12.92
N SER A 210 13.72 -0.81 -11.65
CA SER A 210 14.81 -1.47 -10.94
C SER A 210 14.32 -2.62 -10.04
N GLY A 211 13.10 -3.10 -10.23
CA GLY A 211 12.48 -4.22 -9.48
C GLY A 211 11.64 -3.79 -8.27
N VAL A 212 11.23 -4.77 -7.47
CA VAL A 212 10.47 -4.55 -6.22
C VAL A 212 11.28 -3.72 -5.24
N LYS A 213 10.64 -2.70 -4.66
CA LYS A 213 11.24 -1.77 -3.70
C LYS A 213 10.71 -1.96 -2.30
N ALA A 214 9.43 -2.28 -2.15
CA ALA A 214 8.81 -2.59 -0.87
C ALA A 214 7.62 -3.51 -1.07
N THR A 215 7.21 -4.19 0.00
CA THR A 215 6.00 -5.01 0.04
C THR A 215 5.09 -4.55 1.18
N ILE A 216 3.78 -4.60 0.98
CA ILE A 216 2.78 -4.29 2.02
C ILE A 216 1.65 -5.31 1.90
N PRO A 217 1.16 -5.94 3.00
CA PRO A 217 -0.03 -6.77 2.93
C PRO A 217 -1.23 -5.93 2.47
N GLN A 218 -2.00 -6.35 1.47
CA GLN A 218 -3.11 -5.56 0.91
C GLN A 218 -4.13 -5.14 1.97
N LYS A 219 -4.40 -5.99 2.95
CA LYS A 219 -5.27 -5.67 4.10
C LYS A 219 -4.78 -4.50 4.96
N ARG A 220 -3.54 -4.05 4.76
CA ARG A 220 -2.86 -2.91 5.43
C ARG A 220 -2.46 -1.82 4.45
N PHE A 221 -2.73 -2.00 3.15
CA PHE A 221 -2.32 -1.04 2.14
C PHE A 221 -3.08 0.27 2.27
N VAL A 222 -4.40 0.24 2.50
CA VAL A 222 -5.21 1.45 2.71
C VAL A 222 -5.01 2.02 4.11
N THR A 223 -5.03 1.15 5.12
CA THR A 223 -4.88 1.52 6.53
C THR A 223 -3.80 0.67 7.19
N PRO A 224 -2.60 1.23 7.37
CA PRO A 224 -1.52 0.57 8.10
C PRO A 224 -1.95 0.20 9.53
N LYS A 225 -1.34 -0.86 10.06
CA LYS A 225 -1.51 -1.28 11.44
C LYS A 225 -0.70 -0.36 12.35
N GLN A 226 -1.35 0.23 13.36
CA GLN A 226 -0.68 0.95 14.45
C GLN A 226 0.07 -0.02 15.38
#